data_AF-A0AAV8AK33-F1
#
_entry.id   AF-A0AAV8AK33-F1
#
_cell.length_a   1.000
_cell.length_b   1.000
_cell.length_c   1.000
_cell.angle_alpha   90.00
_cell.angle_beta   90.00
_cell.angle_gamma   90.00
#
_symmetry.space_group_name_H-M   'P 1'
#
loop_
_entity.id
_entity.type
_entity.pdbx_description
1 polymer ?
#
loop_
_entity_poly.entity_id
_entity_poly.type
_entity_poly.pdbx_seq_one_letter_code
_entity_poly.pdbx_strand_id
1 'polypeptide(L)'
;MDSTLIIYGPTLASLLYDLSQYDRDLFGLFFGRKISQKNVSVSDKSEKTTTLSTTNVIQSYYCFVFDYDQFIDKQGTLNTKLLADLIQKRSISNSQEVIGLWRYRRNSPLRPSVLELHIYRQLNLFLSKLSSKPSQYYFALFTSESLSNNSTESIDYKVMSIDFELEKYEAIELQISNLKNTSTDEFKEFQSFSSLQQKLFQNTTVENIPPLFIQNVENSFHKSLKNINSVINEISQKSRELVNLEKQIQKLKKK
;
A
#
# COMPACT_ATOMS: atom_id res chain seq x y z
N MET A 1 -16.23 -4.06 -11.72
CA MET A 1 -16.03 -2.94 -10.77
C MET A 1 -14.62 -2.46 -11.00
N ASP A 2 -14.43 -1.18 -11.28
CA ASP A 2 -13.10 -0.63 -11.51
C ASP A 2 -12.44 -0.44 -10.14
N SER A 3 -11.63 -1.42 -9.76
CA SER A 3 -10.88 -1.42 -8.53
C SER A 3 -9.41 -1.19 -8.84
N THR A 4 -8.88 -0.05 -8.40
CA THR A 4 -7.45 0.27 -8.53
C THR A 4 -6.73 -0.06 -7.24
N LEU A 5 -5.47 -0.50 -7.36
CA LEU A 5 -4.59 -0.75 -6.23
C LEU A 5 -3.35 0.13 -6.36
N ILE A 6 -3.09 0.95 -5.36
CA ILE A 6 -1.99 1.91 -5.35
C ILE A 6 -1.03 1.58 -4.21
N ILE A 7 0.27 1.62 -4.48
CA ILE A 7 1.32 1.61 -3.46
C ILE A 7 2.19 2.85 -3.59
N TYR A 8 2.57 3.46 -2.46
CA TYR A 8 3.52 4.57 -2.47
C TYR A 8 4.93 4.07 -2.76
N GLY A 9 5.69 4.84 -3.56
CA GLY A 9 7.09 4.53 -3.88
C GLY A 9 7.97 4.21 -2.67
N PRO A 10 7.95 5.02 -1.59
CA PRO A 10 8.70 4.71 -0.37
C PRO A 10 8.30 3.38 0.29
N THR A 11 7.01 3.05 0.30
CA THR A 11 6.51 1.79 0.87
C THR A 11 6.98 0.59 0.05
N LEU A 12 6.92 0.69 -1.28
CA LEU A 12 7.43 -0.35 -2.17
C LEU A 12 8.95 -0.49 -2.05
N ALA A 13 9.70 0.62 -2.04
CA ALA A 13 11.16 0.59 -1.89
C ALA A 13 11.60 -0.03 -0.56
N SER A 14 10.90 0.30 0.54
CA SER A 14 11.13 -0.33 1.85
C SER A 14 10.85 -1.83 1.82
N LEU A 15 9.75 -2.25 1.18
CA LEU A 15 9.45 -3.67 1.02
C LEU A 15 10.56 -4.37 0.23
N LEU A 16 10.95 -3.84 -0.93
CA LEU A 16 12.01 -4.40 -1.78
C LEU A 16 13.36 -4.48 -1.06
N TYR A 17 13.68 -3.49 -0.23
CA TYR A 17 14.85 -3.53 0.64
C TYR A 17 14.76 -4.71 1.63
N ASP A 18 13.62 -4.93 2.28
CA ASP A 18 13.46 -6.09 3.16
C ASP A 18 13.56 -7.42 2.38
N LEU A 19 13.03 -7.50 1.16
CA LEU A 19 13.13 -8.70 0.33
C LEU A 19 14.58 -9.06 0.00
N SER A 20 15.45 -8.08 -0.21
CA SER A 20 16.86 -8.31 -0.52
C SER A 20 17.70 -8.63 0.72
N GLN A 21 17.29 -8.21 1.92
CA GLN A 21 18.03 -8.42 3.16
C GLN A 21 18.00 -9.87 3.68
N TYR A 22 16.94 -10.62 3.40
CA TYR A 22 16.75 -11.95 3.97
C TYR A 22 16.94 -13.06 2.96
N ASP A 23 17.83 -14.01 3.27
CA ASP A 23 18.09 -15.22 2.47
C ASP A 23 17.03 -16.33 2.62
N ARG A 24 15.76 -15.94 2.52
CA ARG A 24 14.62 -16.86 2.62
C ARG A 24 13.38 -16.24 2.01
N ASP A 25 12.41 -17.10 1.71
CA ASP A 25 11.10 -16.65 1.30
C ASP A 25 10.40 -15.87 2.42
N LEU A 26 9.80 -14.74 2.08
CA LEU A 26 9.12 -13.85 3.03
C LEU A 26 7.62 -13.85 2.80
N PHE A 27 6.89 -13.47 3.84
CA PHE A 27 5.44 -13.47 3.86
C PHE A 27 4.96 -12.31 4.72
N GLY A 28 3.83 -11.71 4.37
CA GLY A 28 3.38 -10.53 5.08
C GLY A 28 1.99 -10.04 4.70
N LEU A 29 1.56 -9.00 5.41
CA LEU A 29 0.29 -8.31 5.18
C LEU A 29 0.52 -6.91 4.65
N PHE A 30 -0.42 -6.44 3.82
CA PHE A 30 -0.54 -5.05 3.44
C PHE A 30 -1.61 -4.35 4.27
N PHE A 31 -1.27 -3.14 4.73
CA PHE A 31 -2.14 -2.26 5.50
C PHE A 31 -2.34 -0.94 4.78
N GLY A 32 -3.54 -0.41 4.85
CA GLY A 32 -3.89 0.76 4.09
C GLY A 32 -5.31 1.25 4.31
N ARG A 33 -5.87 1.87 3.28
CA ARG A 33 -7.24 2.39 3.29
C ARG A 33 -7.91 2.18 1.95
N LYS A 34 -9.22 2.00 1.99
CA LYS A 34 -10.11 2.00 0.83
C LYS A 34 -10.78 3.36 0.65
N ILE A 35 -10.68 3.90 -0.56
CA ILE A 35 -11.30 5.17 -0.99
C ILE A 35 -12.35 4.81 -2.04
N SER A 36 -13.62 5.06 -1.76
CA SER A 36 -14.70 4.84 -2.73
C SER A 36 -15.22 6.18 -3.24
N GLN A 37 -15.15 6.39 -4.56
CA GLN A 37 -15.60 7.62 -5.22
C GLN A 37 -16.69 7.30 -6.23
N LYS A 38 -17.81 8.02 -6.12
CA LYS A 38 -18.93 7.94 -7.04
C LYS A 38 -18.66 8.86 -8.24
N ASN A 39 -18.39 8.26 -9.39
CA ASN A 39 -18.17 8.98 -10.64
C ASN A 39 -19.49 9.04 -11.41
N VAL A 40 -19.81 10.22 -11.93
CA VAL A 40 -20.97 10.42 -12.80
C VAL A 40 -20.42 10.79 -14.17
N SER A 41 -20.47 9.85 -15.10
CA SER A 41 -20.19 10.11 -16.51
C SER A 41 -21.48 10.46 -17.22
N VAL A 42 -21.44 11.55 -18.00
CA VAL A 42 -22.52 11.92 -18.91
C VAL A 42 -22.07 11.52 -20.30
N SER A 43 -22.82 10.62 -20.95
CA SER A 43 -22.55 10.27 -22.34
C SER A 43 -23.22 11.28 -23.29
N ASP A 44 -22.76 11.35 -24.53
CA ASP A 44 -23.35 12.19 -25.59
C ASP A 44 -24.83 11.90 -25.87
N LYS A 45 -25.35 10.76 -25.37
CA LYS A 45 -26.78 10.40 -25.43
C LYS A 45 -27.61 10.98 -24.29
N SER A 46 -27.06 11.89 -23.47
CA SER A 46 -27.70 12.42 -22.26
C SER A 46 -28.04 11.35 -21.20
N GLU A 47 -27.44 10.16 -21.31
CA GLU A 47 -27.55 9.12 -20.29
C GLU A 47 -26.51 9.38 -19.19
N LYS A 48 -26.99 9.50 -17.95
CA LYS A 48 -26.13 9.62 -16.77
C LYS A 48 -25.80 8.23 -16.25
N THR A 49 -24.58 7.78 -16.49
CA THR A 49 -24.06 6.56 -15.88
C THR A 49 -23.33 6.92 -14.59
N THR A 50 -23.79 6.33 -13.49
CA THR A 50 -23.13 6.43 -12.19
C THR A 50 -22.29 5.19 -11.97
N THR A 51 -20.99 5.34 -11.86
CA THR A 51 -20.05 4.25 -11.53
C THR A 51 -19.45 4.47 -10.15
N LEU A 52 -19.33 3.41 -9.37
CA LEU A 52 -18.58 3.44 -8.11
C LEU A 52 -17.17 2.96 -8.40
N SER A 53 -16.21 3.88 -8.34
CA SER A 53 -14.79 3.55 -8.41
C SER A 53 -14.24 3.31 -7.01
N THR A 54 -13.42 2.29 -6.85
CA THR A 54 -12.79 1.98 -5.55
C THR A 54 -11.29 1.96 -5.73
N THR A 55 -10.60 2.78 -4.95
CA THR A 55 -9.14 2.83 -4.90
C THR A 55 -8.66 2.30 -3.57
N ASN A 56 -7.86 1.24 -3.59
CA ASN A 56 -7.23 0.68 -2.40
C ASN A 56 -5.80 1.17 -2.35
N VAL A 57 -5.42 1.83 -1.24
CA VAL A 57 -4.10 2.44 -1.09
C VAL A 57 -3.32 1.68 -0.03
N ILE A 58 -2.26 0.99 -0.44
CA ILE A 58 -1.28 0.37 0.44
C ILE A 58 -0.38 1.46 1.01
N GLN A 59 -0.43 1.62 2.33
CA GLN A 59 0.33 2.64 3.06
C GLN A 59 1.50 2.04 3.82
N SER A 60 1.36 0.81 4.32
CA SER A 60 2.42 0.11 5.04
C SER A 60 2.28 -1.41 4.88
N TYR A 61 3.27 -2.15 5.36
CA TYR A 61 3.27 -3.60 5.36
C TYR A 61 3.78 -4.13 6.69
N TYR A 62 3.50 -5.41 6.95
CA TYR A 62 4.09 -6.20 8.02
C TYR A 62 4.75 -7.43 7.43
N CYS A 63 5.99 -7.72 7.84
CA CYS A 63 6.75 -8.89 7.39
C CYS A 63 6.90 -9.92 8.52
N PHE A 64 6.47 -11.15 8.29
CA PHE A 64 6.58 -12.27 9.23
C PHE A 64 7.97 -12.92 9.15
N VAL A 65 9.03 -12.16 9.44
CA VAL A 65 10.43 -12.62 9.30
C VAL A 65 10.79 -13.75 10.27
N PHE A 66 10.40 -13.61 11.54
CA PHE A 66 10.78 -14.53 12.62
C PHE A 66 9.61 -15.35 13.17
N ASP A 67 8.39 -14.97 12.79
CA ASP A 67 7.17 -15.50 13.39
C ASP A 67 6.36 -16.37 12.41
N TYR A 68 6.91 -16.72 11.24
CA TYR A 68 6.19 -17.50 10.23
C TYR A 68 5.53 -18.75 10.84
N ASP A 69 6.29 -19.53 11.60
CA ASP A 69 5.81 -20.76 12.26
C ASP A 69 4.80 -20.49 13.40
N GLN A 70 4.69 -19.26 13.89
CA GLN A 70 3.69 -18.86 14.89
C GLN A 70 2.35 -18.52 14.22
N PHE A 71 2.40 -17.96 13.00
CA PHE A 71 1.23 -17.52 12.25
C PHE A 71 0.68 -18.61 11.32
N ILE A 72 1.53 -19.51 10.83
CA ILE A 72 1.15 -20.58 9.90
C ILE A 72 1.76 -21.90 10.39
N ASP A 73 0.93 -22.91 10.61
CA ASP A 73 1.41 -24.25 10.94
C ASP A 73 1.93 -25.02 9.71
N LYS A 74 2.44 -26.23 9.92
CA LYS A 74 2.97 -27.09 8.84
C LYS A 74 1.89 -27.54 7.85
N GLN A 75 0.62 -27.45 8.22
CA GLN A 75 -0.53 -27.78 7.41
C GLN A 75 -1.06 -26.57 6.62
N GLY A 76 -0.50 -25.37 6.84
CA GLY A 76 -0.97 -24.14 6.21
C GLY A 76 -2.14 -23.48 6.94
N THR A 77 -2.40 -23.85 8.19
CA THR A 77 -3.46 -23.26 9.03
C THR A 77 -3.00 -21.97 9.66
N LEU A 78 -3.82 -20.93 9.54
CA LEU A 78 -3.58 -19.62 10.15
C LEU A 78 -3.90 -19.62 11.64
N ASN A 79 -2.98 -19.09 12.44
CA ASN A 79 -3.24 -18.76 13.83
C ASN A 79 -4.06 -17.46 13.94
N THR A 80 -5.38 -17.61 13.91
CA THR A 80 -6.33 -16.49 13.88
C THR A 80 -6.28 -15.60 15.11
N LYS A 81 -5.86 -16.12 16.28
CA LYS A 81 -5.75 -15.33 17.53
C LYS A 81 -4.62 -14.31 17.43
N LEU A 82 -3.41 -14.78 17.12
CA LEU A 82 -2.26 -13.89 16.94
C LEU A 82 -2.48 -12.89 15.80
N LEU A 83 -3.14 -13.34 14.73
CA LEU A 83 -3.50 -12.49 13.61
C LEU A 83 -4.49 -11.39 14.00
N ALA A 84 -5.51 -11.72 14.81
CA ALA A 84 -6.47 -10.75 15.34
C ALA A 84 -5.77 -9.67 16.18
N ASP A 85 -4.90 -10.09 17.11
CA ASP A 85 -4.17 -9.18 18.00
C ASP A 85 -3.26 -8.24 17.20
N LEU A 86 -2.55 -8.78 16.21
CA LEU A 86 -1.69 -7.99 15.32
C LEU A 86 -2.49 -6.95 14.54
N ILE A 87 -3.60 -7.38 13.92
CA ILE A 87 -4.46 -6.49 13.14
C ILE A 87 -5.07 -5.42 14.04
N GLN A 88 -5.60 -5.79 15.21
CA GLN A 88 -6.18 -4.84 16.15
C GLN A 88 -5.17 -3.79 16.61
N LYS A 89 -3.95 -4.21 16.96
CA LYS A 89 -2.88 -3.29 17.38
C LYS A 89 -2.51 -2.29 16.28
N ARG A 90 -2.50 -2.73 15.01
CA ARG A 90 -2.19 -1.88 13.85
C ARG A 90 -3.36 -0.99 13.44
N SER A 91 -4.58 -1.51 13.45
CA SER A 91 -5.79 -0.76 13.11
C SER A 91 -6.08 0.35 14.11
N ILE A 92 -5.91 0.11 15.42
CA ILE A 92 -6.12 1.14 16.45
C ILE A 92 -5.07 2.25 16.35
N SER A 93 -3.80 1.89 16.17
CA SER A 93 -2.71 2.87 16.16
C SER A 93 -2.70 3.75 14.92
N ASN A 94 -3.04 3.19 13.75
CA ASN A 94 -2.82 3.86 12.46
C ASN A 94 -4.11 4.12 11.66
N SER A 95 -5.29 3.70 12.16
CA SER A 95 -6.56 3.77 11.41
C SER A 95 -6.45 3.11 10.03
N GLN A 96 -5.74 1.98 9.97
CA GLN A 96 -5.49 1.20 8.76
C GLN A 96 -6.24 -0.12 8.79
N GLU A 97 -6.72 -0.56 7.63
CA GLU A 97 -7.30 -1.88 7.42
C GLU A 97 -6.34 -2.78 6.65
N VAL A 98 -6.58 -4.09 6.72
CA VAL A 98 -5.83 -5.06 5.92
C VAL A 98 -6.31 -4.96 4.48
N ILE A 99 -5.41 -4.65 3.56
CA ILE A 99 -5.66 -4.57 2.12
C ILE A 99 -5.44 -5.93 1.45
N GLY A 100 -4.53 -6.73 2.00
CA GLY A 100 -4.21 -8.02 1.42
C GLY A 100 -2.99 -8.66 2.01
N LEU A 101 -2.53 -9.67 1.30
CA LEU A 101 -1.41 -10.54 1.63
C LEU A 101 -0.34 -10.41 0.57
N TRP A 102 0.93 -10.51 0.98
CA TRP A 102 2.03 -10.61 0.06
C TRP A 102 2.96 -11.77 0.39
N ARG A 103 3.58 -12.30 -0.66
CA ARG A 103 4.55 -13.38 -0.58
C ARG A 103 5.74 -13.05 -1.47
N TYR A 104 6.93 -13.34 -1.00
CA TYR A 104 8.16 -13.28 -1.78
C TYR A 104 8.81 -14.66 -1.81
N ARG A 105 9.24 -15.07 -3.01
CA ARG A 105 9.99 -16.31 -3.25
C ARG A 105 11.11 -16.07 -4.24
N ARG A 106 12.25 -16.71 -4.08
CA ARG A 106 13.38 -16.56 -5.02
C ARG A 106 13.28 -17.59 -6.16
N ASN A 107 13.68 -17.20 -7.37
CA ASN A 107 13.78 -18.07 -8.54
C ASN A 107 12.54 -18.94 -8.77
N SER A 108 11.36 -18.34 -8.59
CA SER A 108 10.08 -19.05 -8.65
C SER A 108 9.15 -18.44 -9.72
N PRO A 109 8.25 -19.23 -10.32
CA PRO A 109 7.29 -18.70 -11.25
C PRO A 109 6.31 -17.75 -10.55
N LEU A 110 5.87 -16.72 -11.28
CA LEU A 110 4.86 -15.73 -10.87
C LEU A 110 3.42 -16.28 -10.90
N ARG A 111 3.23 -17.42 -10.25
CA ARG A 111 1.92 -18.05 -10.03
C ARG A 111 1.78 -18.53 -8.58
N PRO A 112 0.59 -18.40 -7.97
CA PRO A 112 0.32 -18.96 -6.66
C PRO A 112 0.55 -20.47 -6.62
N SER A 113 1.08 -20.96 -5.50
CA SER A 113 1.06 -22.37 -5.13
C SER A 113 -0.28 -22.74 -4.48
N VAL A 114 -0.57 -24.04 -4.39
CA VAL A 114 -1.78 -24.54 -3.72
C VAL A 114 -1.82 -24.10 -2.25
N LEU A 115 -0.67 -24.13 -1.58
CA LEU A 115 -0.56 -23.71 -0.17
C LEU A 115 -0.85 -22.21 -0.01
N GLU A 116 -0.33 -21.36 -0.90
CA GLU A 116 -0.61 -19.92 -0.87
C GLU A 116 -2.08 -19.61 -1.13
N LEU A 117 -2.72 -20.31 -2.07
CA LEU A 117 -4.15 -20.18 -2.31
C LEU A 117 -4.97 -20.62 -1.09
N HIS A 118 -4.55 -21.69 -0.41
CA HIS A 118 -5.19 -22.16 0.81
C HIS A 118 -5.09 -21.13 1.95
N ILE A 119 -3.89 -20.59 2.19
CA ILE A 119 -3.64 -19.55 3.19
C ILE A 119 -4.45 -18.29 2.87
N TYR A 120 -4.43 -17.85 1.62
CA TYR A 120 -5.17 -16.67 1.17
C TYR A 120 -6.68 -16.84 1.36
N ARG A 121 -7.23 -18.04 1.09
CA ARG A 121 -8.63 -18.37 1.38
C ARG A 121 -8.96 -18.28 2.86
N GLN A 122 -8.12 -18.86 3.72
CA GLN A 122 -8.32 -18.79 5.16
C GLN A 122 -8.29 -17.34 5.66
N LEU A 123 -7.34 -16.54 5.16
CA LEU A 123 -7.22 -15.13 5.50
C LEU A 123 -8.47 -14.36 5.09
N ASN A 124 -8.95 -14.53 3.86
CA ASN A 124 -10.16 -13.87 3.38
C ASN A 124 -11.38 -14.20 4.25
N LEU A 125 -11.56 -15.47 4.61
CA LEU A 125 -12.65 -15.91 5.50
C LEU A 125 -12.53 -15.36 6.91
N PHE A 126 -11.31 -15.18 7.40
CA PHE A 126 -11.06 -14.58 8.70
C PHE A 126 -11.34 -13.07 8.69
N LEU A 127 -10.82 -12.36 7.70
CA LEU A 127 -10.99 -10.91 7.57
C LEU A 127 -12.45 -10.52 7.26
N SER A 128 -13.18 -11.34 6.51
CA SER A 128 -14.62 -11.13 6.26
C SER A 128 -15.49 -11.31 7.51
N LYS A 129 -15.03 -12.08 8.49
CA LYS A 129 -15.69 -12.18 9.81
C LYS A 129 -15.34 -11.01 10.71
N LEU A 130 -14.12 -10.48 10.60
CA LEU A 130 -13.64 -9.37 11.41
C LEU A 130 -14.24 -8.04 10.95
N SER A 131 -14.40 -7.85 9.63
CA SER A 131 -15.01 -6.67 9.05
C SER A 131 -16.47 -6.92 8.73
N SER A 132 -17.39 -6.08 9.24
CA SER A 132 -18.82 -6.18 8.94
C SER A 132 -19.19 -5.90 7.47
N LYS A 133 -18.20 -5.60 6.61
CA LYS A 133 -18.38 -5.31 5.19
C LYS A 133 -17.54 -6.25 4.32
N PRO A 134 -18.11 -6.84 3.26
CA PRO A 134 -17.33 -7.61 2.29
C PRO A 134 -16.32 -6.66 1.62
N SER A 135 -15.04 -6.95 1.85
CA SER A 135 -13.94 -6.22 1.25
C SER A 135 -13.16 -7.17 0.36
N GLN A 136 -12.82 -6.68 -0.83
CA GLN A 136 -11.93 -7.37 -1.75
C GLN A 136 -10.51 -7.23 -1.20
N TYR A 137 -9.88 -8.35 -0.89
CA TYR A 137 -8.48 -8.39 -0.50
C TYR A 137 -7.63 -8.75 -1.72
N TYR A 138 -6.33 -8.48 -1.64
CA TYR A 138 -5.39 -8.74 -2.72
C TYR A 138 -4.32 -9.74 -2.30
N PHE A 139 -3.86 -10.54 -3.26
CA PHE A 139 -2.67 -11.39 -3.11
C PHE A 139 -1.57 -10.90 -4.04
N ALA A 140 -0.48 -10.39 -3.47
CA ALA A 140 0.70 -10.00 -4.21
C ALA A 140 1.80 -11.05 -4.12
N LEU A 141 2.34 -11.46 -5.26
CA LEU A 141 3.47 -12.36 -5.34
C LEU A 141 4.66 -11.59 -5.92
N PHE A 142 5.78 -11.64 -5.22
CA PHE A 142 7.07 -11.11 -5.63
C PHE A 142 8.01 -12.28 -5.89
N THR A 143 8.80 -12.19 -6.96
CA THR A 143 9.88 -13.12 -7.25
C THR A 143 11.12 -12.38 -7.65
N SER A 144 12.29 -12.87 -7.26
CA SER A 144 13.56 -12.33 -7.74
C SER A 144 14.31 -13.40 -8.51
N GLU A 145 14.90 -13.01 -9.63
CA GLU A 145 15.75 -13.85 -10.45
C GLU A 145 17.06 -13.12 -10.74
N SER A 146 18.17 -13.83 -10.60
CA SER A 146 19.48 -13.33 -11.00
C SER A 146 19.86 -14.02 -12.31
N LEU A 147 20.23 -13.24 -13.32
CA LEU A 147 20.74 -13.80 -14.58
C LEU A 147 22.07 -14.55 -14.33
N SER A 148 22.45 -15.43 -15.26
CA SER A 148 23.53 -16.42 -15.13
C SER A 148 24.90 -15.90 -14.65
N ASN A 149 25.17 -14.61 -14.75
CA ASN A 149 26.40 -13.95 -14.31
C ASN A 149 26.21 -13.02 -13.09
N ASN A 150 25.02 -13.00 -12.48
CA ASN A 150 24.60 -12.09 -11.41
C ASN A 150 24.83 -10.59 -11.72
N SER A 151 24.98 -10.21 -13.00
CA SER A 151 25.15 -8.80 -13.36
C SER A 151 23.82 -8.05 -13.41
N THR A 152 22.72 -8.80 -13.48
CA THR A 152 21.38 -8.28 -13.62
C THR A 152 20.47 -9.07 -12.68
N GLU A 153 19.83 -8.34 -11.77
CA GLU A 153 18.80 -8.86 -10.89
C GLU A 153 17.45 -8.26 -11.33
N SER A 154 16.44 -9.12 -11.50
CA SER A 154 15.06 -8.68 -11.65
C SER A 154 14.29 -8.99 -10.38
N ILE A 155 13.39 -8.07 -10.01
CA ILE A 155 12.34 -8.34 -9.02
C ILE A 155 11.02 -8.11 -9.73
N ASP A 156 10.35 -9.21 -10.05
CA ASP A 156 9.09 -9.21 -10.74
C ASP A 156 7.95 -9.40 -9.74
N TYR A 157 6.80 -8.80 -10.02
CA TYR A 157 5.64 -8.88 -9.14
C TYR A 157 4.34 -9.08 -9.92
N LYS A 158 3.36 -9.71 -9.27
CA LYS A 158 2.00 -9.84 -9.78
C LYS A 158 1.03 -9.73 -8.63
N VAL A 159 0.02 -8.89 -8.80
CA VAL A 159 -1.09 -8.79 -7.85
C VAL A 159 -2.32 -9.44 -8.45
N MET A 160 -3.05 -10.18 -7.61
CA MET A 160 -4.25 -10.88 -7.98
C MET A 160 -5.37 -10.55 -6.99
N SER A 161 -6.57 -10.41 -7.52
CA SER A 161 -7.79 -10.62 -6.75
C SER A 161 -8.29 -12.02 -7.02
N ILE A 162 -8.65 -12.72 -5.96
CA ILE A 162 -9.22 -14.05 -6.05
C ILE A 162 -10.55 -14.04 -5.32
N ASP A 163 -11.60 -14.27 -6.09
CA ASP A 163 -12.93 -14.52 -5.59
C ASP A 163 -13.15 -16.04 -5.54
N PHE A 164 -13.18 -16.59 -4.33
CA PHE A 164 -13.34 -18.01 -4.11
C PHE A 164 -14.79 -18.49 -4.27
N GLU A 165 -15.78 -17.59 -4.20
CA GLU A 165 -17.18 -17.96 -4.37
C GLU A 165 -17.52 -18.07 -5.86
N LEU A 166 -16.99 -17.14 -6.66
CA LEU A 166 -17.18 -17.13 -8.12
C LEU A 166 -16.08 -17.88 -8.89
N GLU A 167 -15.09 -18.45 -8.19
CA GLU A 167 -13.89 -19.08 -8.76
C GLU A 167 -13.15 -18.18 -9.77
N LYS A 168 -13.18 -16.86 -9.55
CA LYS A 168 -12.57 -15.87 -10.44
C LYS A 168 -11.19 -15.49 -9.96
N TYR A 169 -10.24 -15.51 -10.89
CA TYR A 169 -8.85 -15.10 -10.69
C TYR A 169 -8.54 -13.97 -11.64
N GLU A 170 -8.36 -12.77 -11.10
CA GLU A 170 -8.12 -11.58 -11.90
C GLU A 170 -6.77 -10.97 -11.51
N ALA A 171 -5.91 -10.77 -12.51
CA ALA A 171 -4.69 -10.01 -12.32
C ALA A 171 -5.04 -8.52 -12.21
N ILE A 172 -4.48 -7.84 -11.21
CA ILE A 172 -4.74 -6.44 -10.94
C ILE A 172 -3.46 -5.65 -11.12
N GLU A 173 -3.57 -4.53 -11.82
CA GLU A 173 -2.48 -3.60 -11.97
C GLU A 173 -2.20 -2.89 -10.64
N LEU A 174 -0.95 -2.99 -10.19
CA LEU A 174 -0.45 -2.24 -9.04
C LEU A 174 0.15 -0.92 -9.53
N GLN A 175 -0.53 0.17 -9.26
CA GLN A 175 -0.08 1.50 -9.61
C GLN A 175 0.91 2.03 -8.55
N ILE A 176 2.09 2.42 -9.01
CA ILE A 176 3.11 3.01 -8.14
C ILE A 176 2.90 4.53 -8.15
N SER A 177 2.45 5.06 -7.02
CA SER A 177 2.26 6.51 -6.87
C SER A 177 3.63 7.21 -6.90
N ASN A 178 3.80 8.08 -7.89
CA ASN A 178 4.98 8.89 -8.12
C ASN A 178 4.57 10.36 -8.35
N LEU A 179 5.55 11.27 -8.24
CA LEU A 179 5.30 12.72 -8.35
C LEU A 179 4.79 13.18 -9.73
N LYS A 180 5.03 12.41 -10.81
CA LYS A 180 4.60 12.77 -12.16
C LYS A 180 3.08 12.61 -12.33
N ASN A 181 2.45 11.73 -11.56
CA ASN A 181 1.02 11.44 -11.65
C ASN A 181 0.15 12.35 -10.77
N THR A 182 0.73 13.31 -10.04
CA THR A 182 -0.01 14.17 -9.09
C THR A 182 -0.04 15.65 -9.49
N SER A 183 0.77 16.09 -10.46
CA SER A 183 1.10 17.52 -10.60
C SER A 183 0.26 18.31 -11.61
N THR A 184 -0.51 17.67 -12.50
CA THR A 184 -1.11 18.38 -13.65
C THR A 184 -2.62 18.22 -13.82
N ASP A 185 -3.26 17.30 -13.11
CA ASP A 185 -4.70 17.06 -13.30
C ASP A 185 -5.56 18.10 -12.56
N GLU A 186 -5.08 18.66 -11.45
CA GLU A 186 -5.77 19.74 -10.72
C GLU A 186 -5.82 21.07 -11.49
N PHE A 187 -4.90 21.31 -12.44
CA PHE A 187 -4.90 22.53 -13.26
C PHE A 187 -5.78 22.44 -14.52
N LYS A 188 -6.41 21.28 -14.79
CA LYS A 188 -7.28 21.09 -15.98
C LYS A 188 -8.73 21.47 -15.74
N GLU A 189 -9.17 21.49 -14.48
CA GLU A 189 -10.55 21.85 -14.12
C GLU A 189 -10.68 23.33 -13.73
N PHE A 190 -10.41 24.22 -14.69
CA PHE A 190 -10.99 25.56 -14.59
C PHE A 190 -12.41 25.49 -15.12
N GLN A 191 -13.40 25.68 -14.25
CA GLN A 191 -14.77 25.94 -14.70
C GLN A 191 -14.73 27.17 -15.60
N SER A 192 -15.12 26.99 -16.87
CA SER A 192 -15.29 28.09 -17.79
C SER A 192 -16.42 28.98 -17.29
N PHE A 193 -16.06 30.10 -16.65
CA PHE A 193 -17.01 31.12 -16.26
C PHE A 193 -17.76 31.63 -17.50
N SER A 194 -19.08 31.74 -17.37
CA SER A 194 -19.91 32.35 -18.43
C SER A 194 -19.42 33.78 -18.73
N SER A 195 -19.54 34.23 -19.98
CA SER A 195 -19.07 35.54 -20.44
C SER A 195 -19.67 36.73 -19.67
N LEU A 196 -20.80 36.55 -18.99
CA LEU A 196 -21.41 37.54 -18.09
C LEU A 196 -20.65 37.70 -16.77
N GLN A 197 -20.02 36.64 -16.25
CA GLN A 197 -19.19 36.69 -15.04
C GLN A 197 -17.81 37.31 -15.32
N GLN A 198 -17.25 37.13 -16.53
CA GLN A 198 -15.96 37.75 -16.90
C GLN A 198 -15.98 39.28 -16.82
N LYS A 199 -17.09 39.94 -17.17
CA LYS A 199 -17.21 41.42 -17.04
C LYS A 199 -17.28 41.90 -15.59
N LEU A 200 -17.76 41.07 -14.66
CA LEU A 200 -17.73 41.36 -13.22
C LEU A 200 -16.33 41.15 -12.63
N PHE A 201 -15.57 40.18 -13.14
CA PHE A 201 -14.20 39.91 -12.70
C PHE A 201 -13.14 40.83 -13.33
N GLN A 202 -13.39 41.47 -14.47
CA GLN A 202 -12.45 42.42 -15.08
C GLN A 202 -12.20 43.68 -14.23
N ASN A 203 -13.13 44.02 -13.33
CA ASN A 203 -13.00 45.18 -12.42
C ASN A 203 -12.50 44.80 -11.02
N THR A 204 -12.39 43.51 -10.71
CA THR A 204 -11.64 43.04 -9.55
C THR A 204 -10.27 42.66 -10.05
N THR A 205 -9.41 43.67 -10.17
CA THR A 205 -7.96 43.47 -10.21
C THR A 205 -7.61 42.42 -9.18
N VAL A 206 -6.74 41.48 -9.57
CA VAL A 206 -6.12 40.45 -8.74
C VAL A 206 -5.41 41.14 -7.57
N GLU A 207 -6.18 41.57 -6.57
CA GLU A 207 -5.69 42.06 -5.31
C GLU A 207 -5.19 40.83 -4.57
N ASN A 208 -3.88 40.64 -4.68
CA ASN A 208 -3.02 40.04 -3.68
C ASN A 208 -3.59 38.74 -3.07
N ILE A 209 -3.10 37.60 -3.55
CA ILE A 209 -2.99 36.43 -2.66
C ILE A 209 -2.38 36.97 -1.37
N PRO A 210 -3.08 36.91 -0.21
CA PRO A 210 -2.59 37.55 0.99
C PRO A 210 -1.19 37.00 1.28
N PRO A 211 -0.18 37.83 1.56
CA PRO A 211 1.16 37.33 1.90
C PRO A 211 1.12 36.29 3.03
N LEU A 212 0.10 36.38 3.89
CA LEU A 212 -0.23 35.41 4.94
C LEU A 212 -0.52 33.99 4.41
N PHE A 213 -1.14 33.82 3.24
CA PHE A 213 -1.41 32.50 2.66
C PHE A 213 -0.12 31.81 2.24
N ILE A 214 0.74 32.52 1.49
CA ILE A 214 2.05 31.99 1.07
C ILE A 214 2.91 31.68 2.30
N GLN A 215 2.95 32.59 3.26
CA GLN A 215 3.66 32.40 4.52
C GLN A 215 3.13 31.20 5.32
N ASN A 216 1.81 30.94 5.31
CA ASN A 216 1.23 29.77 5.97
C ASN A 216 1.60 28.45 5.28
N VAL A 217 1.67 28.44 3.94
CA VAL A 217 2.13 27.27 3.17
C VAL A 217 3.61 27.01 3.46
N GLU A 218 4.46 28.04 3.42
CA GLU A 218 5.88 27.95 3.75
C GLU A 218 6.11 27.48 5.19
N ASN A 219 5.37 28.04 6.15
CA ASN A 219 5.43 27.63 7.55
C ASN A 219 5.03 26.15 7.72
N SER A 220 3.99 25.70 7.02
CA SER A 220 3.53 24.31 7.05
C SER A 220 4.56 23.37 6.44
N PHE A 221 5.21 23.78 5.35
CA PHE A 221 6.30 23.05 4.71
C PHE A 221 7.51 22.94 5.65
N HIS A 222 7.96 24.06 6.24
CA HIS A 222 9.06 24.06 7.20
C HIS A 222 8.77 23.21 8.45
N LYS A 223 7.54 23.27 8.98
CA LYS A 223 7.12 22.42 10.09
C LYS A 223 7.16 20.94 9.71
N SER A 224 6.70 20.59 8.51
CA SER A 224 6.75 19.22 7.98
C SER A 224 8.19 18.74 7.82
N LEU A 225 9.09 19.57 7.30
CA LEU A 225 10.51 19.24 7.21
C LEU A 225 11.16 19.01 8.58
N LYS A 226 10.85 19.84 9.58
CA LYS A 226 11.34 19.64 10.95
C LYS A 226 10.85 18.31 11.53
N ASN A 227 9.58 17.98 11.31
CA ASN A 227 9.02 16.70 11.75
C ASN A 227 9.71 15.50 11.06
N ILE A 228 9.93 15.58 9.74
CA ILE A 228 10.63 14.54 8.99
C ILE A 228 12.05 14.33 9.56
N ASN A 229 12.80 15.41 9.79
CA ASN A 229 14.14 15.33 10.37
C ASN A 229 14.15 14.72 11.78
N SER A 230 13.14 15.05 12.59
CA SER A 230 12.97 14.43 13.91
C SER A 230 12.77 12.92 13.80
N VAL A 231 11.88 12.48 12.89
CA VAL A 231 11.59 11.06 12.65
C VAL A 231 12.82 10.32 12.11
N ILE A 232 13.60 10.95 11.22
CA ILE A 232 14.86 10.38 10.71
C ILE A 232 15.84 10.10 11.86
N ASN A 233 15.98 11.03 12.80
CA ASN A 233 16.86 10.86 13.94
C ASN A 233 16.39 9.71 14.85
N GLU A 234 15.08 9.63 15.11
CA GLU A 234 14.50 8.54 15.89
C GLU A 234 14.70 7.17 15.22
N ILE A 235 14.44 7.07 13.92
CA ILE A 235 14.67 5.86 13.13
C ILE A 235 16.15 5.47 13.19
N SER A 236 17.07 6.42 13.00
CA SER A 236 18.50 6.14 13.06
C SER A 236 18.93 5.59 14.43
N GLN A 237 18.39 6.14 15.51
CA GLN A 237 18.66 5.65 16.87
C GLN A 237 18.10 4.23 17.05
N LYS A 238 16.84 4.00 16.68
CA LYS A 238 16.18 2.68 16.75
C LYS A 238 16.90 1.62 15.93
N SER A 239 17.37 1.96 14.73
CA SER A 239 18.16 1.05 13.90
C SER A 239 19.46 0.64 14.57
N ARG A 240 20.17 1.56 15.24
CA ARG A 240 21.39 1.23 16.01
C ARG A 240 21.08 0.33 17.20
N GLU A 241 19.98 0.61 17.91
CA GLU A 241 19.50 -0.23 19.02
C GLU A 241 19.20 -1.66 18.53
N LEU A 242 18.49 -1.81 17.41
CA LEU A 242 18.16 -3.10 16.82
C LEU A 242 19.41 -3.90 16.42
N VAL A 243 20.37 -3.27 15.74
CA VAL A 243 21.64 -3.93 15.37
C VAL A 243 22.39 -4.42 16.61
N ASN A 244 22.37 -3.66 17.70
CA ASN A 244 22.99 -4.07 18.96
C ASN A 244 22.26 -5.26 19.60
N LEU A 245 20.93 -5.26 19.60
CA LEU A 245 20.12 -6.36 20.11
C LEU A 245 20.30 -7.64 19.28
N GLU A 246 20.32 -7.53 17.96
CA GLU A 246 20.57 -8.66 17.07
C GLU A 246 21.95 -9.29 17.33
N LYS A 247 22.99 -8.45 17.50
CA LYS A 247 24.33 -8.93 17.89
C LYS A 247 24.31 -9.65 19.24
N GLN A 248 23.55 -9.18 20.22
CA GLN A 248 23.41 -9.85 21.51
C GLN A 248 22.70 -11.19 21.37
N ILE A 249 21.59 -11.26 20.63
CA ILE A 249 20.86 -12.50 20.36
C ILE A 249 21.76 -13.51 19.64
N GLN A 250 22.54 -13.07 18.64
CA GLN A 250 23.49 -13.95 17.94
C GLN A 250 24.57 -14.49 18.87
N LYS A 251 25.07 -13.70 19.82
CA LYS A 251 26.03 -14.16 20.84
C LYS A 251 25.41 -15.20 21.77
N LEU A 252 24.14 -15.01 22.16
CA LEU A 252 23.42 -15.93 23.02
C LEU A 252 23.12 -17.27 22.31
N LYS A 253 22.75 -17.25 21.02
CA LYS A 253 22.52 -18.46 20.23
C LYS A 253 23.77 -19.33 19.99
N LYS A 254 24.96 -18.75 20.18
CA LYS A 254 26.26 -19.46 20.02
C LYS A 254 26.79 -20.07 21.31
N LYS A 255 26.15 -19.78 22.45
CA LYS A 255 26.45 -20.43 23.74
C LYS A 255 25.52 -21.62 23.94
#